data_AF-A0A2D0K3Q9-F1
#
_entry.id   AF-A0A2D0K3Q9-F1
#
_cell.length_a   1.000
_cell.length_b   1.000
_cell.length_c   1.000
_cell.angle_alpha   90.00
_cell.angle_beta   90.00
_cell.angle_gamma   90.00
#
_symmetry.space_group_name_H-M   'P 1'
#
loop_
_entity.id
_entity.type
_entity.pdbx_description
1 polymer ?
#
loop_
_entity_poly.entity_id
_entity_poly.type
_entity_poly.pdbx_seq_one_letter_code
_entity_poly.pdbx_strand_id
1 'polypeptide(L)' 'MKISESGLSFIKQYEGLKLKAYPDPATGGIPWTIGYGHTKDVKPGQVITEQQAEAFLHDDLKPI' A
#
# COMPACT_ATOMS: atom_id res chain seq x y z
N MET A 1 6.55 11.48 10.33
CA MET A 1 7.59 10.53 10.79
C MET A 1 8.61 10.36 9.66
N LYS A 2 9.92 10.43 9.92
CA LYS A 2 10.92 9.97 8.94
C LYS A 2 11.14 8.48 9.18
N ILE A 3 10.46 7.63 8.42
CA ILE A 3 10.81 6.20 8.36
C ILE A 3 12.16 6.10 7.63
N SER A 4 13.13 5.43 8.25
CA SER A 4 14.41 5.13 7.61
C SER A 4 14.20 4.13 6.47
N GLU A 5 15.05 4.15 5.44
CA GLU A 5 14.98 3.19 4.32
C GLU A 5 15.00 1.73 4.79
N SER A 6 15.66 1.47 5.91
CA SER A 6 15.68 0.18 6.61
C SER A 6 14.31 -0.22 7.14
N GLY A 7 13.58 0.71 7.76
CA GLY A 7 12.21 0.51 8.23
C GLY A 7 11.24 0.30 7.07
N LEU A 8 11.44 1.02 5.97
CA LEU A 8 10.67 0.88 4.74
C LEU A 8 10.87 -0.51 4.12
N SER A 9 12.10 -1.00 4.06
CA SER A 9 12.42 -2.35 3.56
C SER A 9 11.82 -3.45 4.44
N PHE A 10 11.79 -3.23 5.77
CA PHE A 10 11.17 -4.17 6.70
C PHE A 10 9.64 -4.25 6.49
N ILE A 11 8.98 -3.11 6.32
CA ILE A 11 7.54 -3.04 6.01
C ILE A 11 7.24 -3.73 4.67
N LYS A 12 8.04 -3.45 3.63
CA LYS A 12 7.87 -4.10 2.31
C LYS A 12 8.00 -5.62 2.39
N GLN A 13 8.93 -6.15 3.19
CA GLN A 13 9.11 -7.59 3.38
C GLN A 13 7.99 -8.22 4.22
N TYR A 14 7.49 -7.52 5.23
CA TYR A 14 6.50 -8.07 6.16
C TYR A 14 5.07 -8.00 5.62
N GLU A 15 4.71 -6.91 4.92
CA GLU A 15 3.36 -6.73 4.37
C GLU A 15 3.16 -7.47 3.04
N GLY A 16 4.23 -7.61 2.25
CA GLY A 16 4.18 -8.25 0.95
C GLY A 16 3.49 -7.40 -0.11
N LEU A 17 4.13 -7.25 -1.26
CA LEU A 17 3.62 -6.42 -2.35
C LEU A 17 2.37 -7.03 -3.02
N LYS A 18 1.27 -6.28 -3.05
CA LYS A 18 0.03 -6.66 -3.75
C LYS A 18 -0.25 -5.71 -4.91
N LEU A 19 0.10 -6.14 -6.13
CA LEU A 19 -0.09 -5.31 -7.33
C LEU A 19 -1.52 -5.21 -7.83
N LYS A 20 -2.42 -6.06 -7.32
CA LYS A 20 -3.85 -6.04 -7.66
C LYS A 20 -4.65 -5.68 -6.42
N ALA A 21 -5.61 -4.77 -6.57
CA ALA A 21 -6.51 -4.38 -5.51
C ALA A 21 -7.25 -5.61 -4.97
N TYR A 22 -7.31 -5.71 -3.64
CA TYR A 22 -8.03 -6.73 -2.90
C TYR A 22 -8.95 -6.09 -1.86
N PRO A 23 -10.04 -6.75 -1.44
CA PRO A 23 -10.89 -6.24 -0.38
C PRO A 23 -10.09 -6.07 0.92
N ASP A 24 -10.33 -5.00 1.68
CA ASP A 24 -9.58 -4.76 2.91
C ASP A 24 -9.77 -5.95 3.89
N PRO A 25 -8.69 -6.52 4.46
CA PRO A 25 -8.79 -7.70 5.32
C PRO A 25 -9.59 -7.47 6.59
N ALA A 26 -9.62 -6.24 7.11
CA ALA A 26 -10.32 -5.91 8.34
C ALA A 26 -11.84 -5.76 8.11
N THR A 27 -12.25 -5.30 6.92
CA THR A 27 -13.68 -5.13 6.59
C THR A 27 -14.24 -6.26 5.73
N GLY A 28 -13.39 -7.05 5.07
CA GLY A 28 -13.77 -8.05 4.07
C GLY A 28 -14.36 -7.45 2.79
N GLY A 29 -14.25 -6.14 2.59
CA GLY A 29 -15.00 -5.40 1.58
C GLY A 29 -14.37 -4.07 1.20
N ILE A 30 -15.06 -2.97 1.51
CA ILE A 30 -14.60 -1.59 1.27
C ILE A 30 -14.00 -1.05 2.59
N PRO A 31 -12.88 -0.31 2.58
CA PRO A 31 -12.11 0.14 1.41
C PRO A 31 -11.39 -1.01 0.70
N TRP A 32 -10.92 -0.78 -0.53
CA TRP A 32 -10.03 -1.72 -1.20
C TRP A 32 -8.59 -1.38 -0.83
N THR A 33 -7.73 -2.39 -0.77
CA THR A 33 -6.32 -2.25 -0.43
C THR A 33 -5.45 -2.64 -1.63
N ILE A 34 -4.34 -1.94 -1.86
CA ILE A 34 -3.37 -2.24 -2.92
C ILE A 34 -1.95 -1.82 -2.51
N GLY A 35 -0.93 -2.38 -3.15
CA GLY A 35 0.47 -2.06 -2.88
C GLY A 35 0.93 -2.58 -1.52
N TYR A 36 1.37 -1.66 -0.65
CA TYR A 36 1.81 -1.90 0.73
C TYR A 36 0.79 -1.31 1.72
N GLY A 37 -0.46 -1.76 1.64
CA GLY A 37 -1.52 -1.30 2.55
C GLY A 37 -2.22 0.01 2.15
N HIS A 38 -2.02 0.51 0.92
CA HIS A 38 -2.67 1.73 0.45
C HIS A 38 -4.17 1.51 0.25
N THR A 39 -5.01 2.36 0.84
CA THR A 39 -6.49 2.25 0.76
C THR A 39 -7.16 3.48 0.15
N LYS A 40 -6.41 4.56 -0.08
CA LYS A 40 -6.94 5.83 -0.58
C LYS A 40 -7.24 5.72 -2.07
N ASP A 41 -8.48 6.05 -2.45
CA ASP A 41 -8.94 6.04 -3.85
C ASP A 41 -8.75 4.72 -4.62
N VAL A 42 -8.62 3.59 -3.90
CA VAL A 42 -8.43 2.27 -4.50
C VAL A 42 -9.77 1.69 -4.94
N LYS A 43 -9.81 1.13 -6.15
CA LYS A 43 -11.01 0.55 -6.74
C LYS A 43 -10.88 -0.96 -7.00
N PRO A 44 -12.00 -1.71 -6.97
CA PRO A 44 -12.01 -3.11 -7.38
C PRO A 44 -11.39 -3.30 -8.77
N GLY A 45 -10.50 -4.28 -8.90
CA GLY A 45 -9.88 -4.62 -10.19
C GLY A 45 -8.73 -3.69 -10.61
N GLN A 46 -8.39 -2.68 -9.82
CA GLN A 46 -7.22 -1.84 -10.06
C GLN A 46 -5.93 -2.68 -9.99
N VAL A 47 -5.01 -2.42 -10.92
CA VAL A 47 -3.69 -3.03 -10.97
C VAL A 47 -2.66 -1.92 -11.08
N ILE A 48 -1.57 -2.05 -10.34
CA ILE A 48 -0.47 -1.09 -10.32
C ILE A 48 0.86 -1.79 -10.57
N THR A 49 1.89 -1.00 -10.90
CA THR A 49 3.28 -1.47 -10.95
C THR A 49 3.93 -1.38 -9.57
N GLU A 50 5.07 -2.05 -9.40
CA GLU A 50 5.85 -1.94 -8.16
C GLU A 50 6.24 -0.49 -7.87
N GLN A 51 6.64 0.26 -8.90
CA GLN A 51 6.99 1.68 -8.79
C GLN A 51 5.82 2.53 -8.31
N GLN A 52 4.60 2.23 -8.75
CA GLN A 52 3.39 2.89 -8.27
C GLN A 52 3.08 2.52 -6.83
N ALA A 53 3.28 1.26 -6.44
CA ALA A 53 3.12 0.84 -5.04
C ALA A 53 4.12 1.55 -4.12
N GLU A 54 5.36 1.75 -4.58
CA GLU A 54 6.35 2.55 -3.86
C GLU A 54 5.95 4.01 -3.77
N ALA A 55 5.46 4.61 -4.86
CA ALA A 55 4.99 5.98 -4.85
C ALA A 55 3.84 6.18 -3.86
N PHE A 56 2.90 5.24 -3.79
CA PHE A 56 1.80 5.25 -2.81
C PHE A 56 2.31 5.15 -1.39
N LEU A 57 3.22 4.21 -1.11
CA LEU A 57 3.84 4.09 0.21
C LEU A 57 4.57 5.38 0.62
N HIS A 58 5.29 6.01 -0.31
CA HIS A 58 5.93 7.29 -0.04
C HIS A 58 4.94 8.41 0.21
N ASP A 59 3.80 8.43 -0.46
CA ASP A 59 2.75 9.44 -0.24
C ASP A 59 2.05 9.26 1.11
N ASP A 60 1.73 8.01 1.47
CA ASP A 60 1.09 7.67 2.75
C ASP A 60 1.99 7.99 3.96
N LEU A 61 3.31 7.95 3.78
CA LEU A 61 4.29 8.26 4.83
C LEU A 61 4.60 9.76 4.97
N LYS A 62 4.12 10.61 4.05
CA LYS A 62 4.28 12.06 4.19
C LYS A 62 3.41 12.54 5.34
N PRO A 63 3.95 13.37 6.26
CA PRO A 63 3.13 14.03 7.26
C PRO A 63 2.11 14.97 6.57
N ILE A 64 0.88 14.94 7.08
CA ILE A 64 -0.25 15.79 6.67
C ILE A 64 0.00 17.23 7.13
#